data_AF-A0A971UXD6-F1
#
_entry.id   AF-A0A971UXD6-F1
#
_cell.length_a   1.000
_cell.length_b   1.000
_cell.length_c   1.000
_cell.angle_alpha   90.00
_cell.angle_beta   90.00
_cell.angle_gamma   90.00
#
_symmetry.space_group_name_H-M   'P 1'
#
loop_
_entity.id
_entity.type
_entity.pdbx_description
1 polymer ?
#
loop_
_entity_poly.entity_id
_entity_poly.type
_entity_poly.pdbx_seq_one_letter_code
_entity_poly.pdbx_strand_id
1 'polypeptide(L)'
;MFRWYEEAKSIVERDPAARSVWQVIFQYPGYKAVRMHRIAHWFHKRGMYFIARGISQYARHKTGIEIHPGAKIGKCLFIDHGMGVVIGETAEIGDYCTIYHGVTLGGTGKDKGKRHPTVGNNVLISAGAKILGPMKIGDNAKIGANAVVLREVEPDTTVVGVPGRAVKRSGEKIRQSFELDQIHIPDPVSQEFCKMRLEIEKLKAELSAYEEALKAIKSSLGIETKNKDNKEKEGETQK
;
A
#
# COMPACT_ATOMS: atom_id res chain seq x y z
N MET A 1 9.29 28.05 -11.70
CA MET A 1 8.67 28.09 -13.04
C MET A 1 7.93 26.78 -13.25
N PHE A 2 6.65 26.78 -13.60
CA PHE A 2 5.87 25.54 -13.75
C PHE A 2 6.34 24.77 -14.99
N ARG A 3 6.85 23.55 -14.82
CA ARG A 3 7.37 22.69 -15.91
C ARG A 3 6.26 21.78 -16.45
N TRP A 4 5.15 22.39 -16.85
CA TRP A 4 3.90 21.71 -17.23
C TRP A 4 4.06 20.75 -18.41
N TYR A 5 4.95 21.06 -19.36
CA TYR A 5 5.27 20.19 -20.49
C TYR A 5 6.00 18.92 -20.05
N GLU A 6 6.96 19.03 -19.13
CA GLU A 6 7.72 17.89 -18.64
C GLU A 6 6.87 16.95 -17.79
N GLU A 7 5.97 17.50 -16.98
CA GLU A 7 4.99 16.70 -16.24
C GLU A 7 4.10 15.91 -17.20
N ALA A 8 3.61 16.53 -18.28
CA ALA A 8 2.81 15.86 -19.29
C ALA A 8 3.61 14.79 -20.06
N LYS A 9 4.87 15.09 -20.43
CA LYS A 9 5.77 14.14 -21.07
C LYS A 9 6.03 12.91 -20.18
N SER A 10 6.26 13.13 -18.88
CA SER A 10 6.46 12.05 -17.91
C SER A 10 5.22 11.17 -17.73
N ILE A 11 4.02 11.70 -17.96
CA ILE A 11 2.79 10.89 -17.98
C ILE A 11 2.75 10.02 -19.24
N VAL A 12 3.08 10.58 -20.41
CA VAL A 12 3.16 9.81 -21.67
C VAL A 12 4.15 8.65 -21.57
N GLU A 13 5.27 8.85 -20.87
CA GLU A 13 6.28 7.80 -20.65
C GLU A 13 5.80 6.67 -19.71
N ARG A 14 4.80 6.92 -18.86
CA ARG A 14 4.32 5.98 -17.83
C ARG A 14 2.96 5.38 -18.13
N ASP A 15 2.13 6.03 -18.93
CA ASP A 15 0.81 5.55 -19.29
C ASP A 15 0.80 4.95 -20.70
N PRO A 16 0.65 3.62 -20.84
CA PRO A 16 0.53 2.96 -22.14
C PRO A 16 -0.64 3.46 -23.01
N ALA A 17 -1.68 4.06 -22.40
CA ALA A 17 -2.85 4.58 -23.12
C ALA A 17 -2.61 5.99 -23.69
N ALA A 18 -1.59 6.70 -23.23
CA ALA A 18 -1.28 8.05 -23.66
C ALA A 18 -0.63 8.06 -25.06
N ARG A 19 -1.32 8.66 -26.04
CA ARG A 19 -0.85 8.74 -27.43
C ARG A 19 0.00 9.98 -27.71
N SER A 20 -0.15 11.04 -26.92
CA SER A 20 0.60 12.28 -27.09
C SER A 20 0.58 13.19 -25.86
N VAL A 21 1.55 14.09 -25.77
CA VAL A 21 1.62 15.13 -24.72
C VAL A 21 0.39 16.03 -24.75
N TRP A 22 -0.12 16.37 -25.94
CA TRP A 22 -1.33 17.19 -26.09
C TRP A 22 -2.58 16.50 -25.56
N GLN A 23 -2.71 15.19 -25.80
CA GLN A 23 -3.81 14.41 -25.23
C GLN A 23 -3.80 14.50 -23.70
N VAL A 24 -2.64 14.32 -23.07
CA VAL A 24 -2.51 14.44 -21.61
C VAL A 24 -2.92 15.83 -21.14
N ILE A 25 -2.40 16.89 -21.78
CA ILE A 25 -2.70 18.27 -21.39
C ILE A 25 -4.20 18.57 -21.41
N PHE A 26 -4.90 18.15 -22.47
CA PHE A 26 -6.28 18.55 -22.70
C PHE A 26 -7.31 17.55 -22.15
N GLN A 27 -6.96 16.28 -21.99
CA GLN A 27 -7.94 15.22 -21.68
C GLN A 27 -7.73 14.60 -20.30
N TYR A 28 -6.53 14.64 -19.71
CA TYR A 28 -6.28 13.89 -18.47
C TYR A 28 -6.74 14.66 -17.23
N PRO A 29 -7.68 14.11 -16.43
CA PRO A 29 -8.18 14.78 -15.23
C PRO A 29 -7.09 14.90 -14.16
N GLY A 30 -6.25 13.88 -14.00
CA GLY A 30 -5.11 13.89 -13.07
C GLY A 30 -4.15 15.04 -13.31
N TYR A 31 -3.76 15.24 -14.57
CA TYR A 31 -2.90 16.35 -14.98
C TYR A 31 -3.52 17.72 -14.67
N LYS A 32 -4.80 17.91 -15.02
CA LYS A 32 -5.55 19.14 -14.75
C LYS A 32 -5.63 19.43 -13.24
N ALA A 33 -5.93 18.42 -12.42
CA ALA A 33 -6.02 18.56 -10.98
C ALA A 33 -4.69 18.99 -10.34
N VAL A 34 -3.57 18.37 -10.74
CA VAL A 34 -2.24 18.75 -10.24
C VAL A 34 -1.91 20.19 -10.61
N ARG A 35 -2.17 20.61 -11.87
CA ARG A 35 -1.94 22.01 -12.29
C ARG A 35 -2.77 23.01 -11.49
N MET A 36 -4.05 22.74 -11.27
CA MET A 36 -4.91 23.60 -10.46
C MET A 36 -4.47 23.63 -9.00
N HIS A 37 -4.03 22.49 -8.45
CA HIS A 37 -3.42 22.44 -7.13
C HIS A 37 -2.16 23.32 -7.04
N ARG A 38 -1.28 23.34 -8.06
CA ARG A 38 -0.11 24.23 -8.05
C ARG A 38 -0.48 25.70 -7.89
N ILE A 39 -1.54 26.13 -8.58
CA ILE A 39 -2.08 27.50 -8.47
C ILE A 39 -2.67 27.71 -7.07
N ALA A 40 -3.52 26.79 -6.61
CA ALA A 40 -4.13 26.85 -5.27
C ALA A 40 -3.06 26.90 -4.15
N HIS A 41 -2.01 26.10 -4.25
CA HIS A 41 -0.90 26.03 -3.31
C HIS A 41 -0.10 27.32 -3.27
N TRP A 42 0.07 28.00 -4.41
CA TRP A 42 0.69 29.32 -4.47
C TRP A 42 -0.12 30.37 -3.69
N PHE A 43 -1.45 30.40 -3.86
CA PHE A 43 -2.34 31.28 -3.08
C PHE A 43 -2.31 30.92 -1.60
N HIS A 44 -2.31 29.62 -1.27
CA HIS A 44 -2.24 29.12 0.10
C HIS A 44 -0.96 29.59 0.81
N LYS A 45 0.20 29.52 0.13
CA LYS A 45 1.49 30.01 0.65
C LYS A 45 1.53 31.53 0.90
N ARG A 46 0.65 32.30 0.26
CA ARG A 46 0.52 33.74 0.44
C ARG A 46 -0.53 34.13 1.49
N GLY A 47 -1.09 33.17 2.22
CA GLY A 47 -2.15 33.41 3.20
C GLY A 47 -3.54 33.64 2.60
N MET A 48 -3.68 33.52 1.27
CA MET A 48 -4.96 33.73 0.57
C MET A 48 -5.81 32.45 0.59
N TYR A 49 -6.16 31.99 1.79
CA TYR A 49 -6.75 30.67 2.03
C TYR A 49 -8.12 30.47 1.38
N PHE A 50 -8.96 31.50 1.38
CA PHE A 50 -10.29 31.44 0.77
C PHE A 50 -10.21 31.16 -0.75
N ILE A 51 -9.35 31.91 -1.45
CA ILE A 51 -9.11 31.74 -2.89
C ILE A 51 -8.48 30.38 -3.17
N ALA A 52 -7.48 29.99 -2.38
CA ALA A 52 -6.85 28.68 -2.50
C ALA A 52 -7.88 27.53 -2.37
N ARG A 53 -8.78 27.62 -1.38
CA ARG A 53 -9.81 26.60 -1.18
C ARG A 53 -10.86 26.61 -2.29
N GLY A 54 -11.25 27.79 -2.80
CA GLY A 54 -12.13 27.93 -3.95
C GLY A 54 -11.57 27.21 -5.20
N ILE A 55 -10.29 27.42 -5.52
CA ILE A 55 -9.63 26.75 -6.65
C ILE A 55 -9.60 25.23 -6.44
N SER A 56 -9.27 24.77 -5.22
CA SER A 56 -9.27 23.34 -4.87
C SER A 56 -10.65 22.70 -5.02
N GLN A 57 -11.72 23.36 -4.58
CA GLN A 57 -13.09 22.86 -4.73
C GLN A 57 -13.55 22.84 -6.20
N TYR A 58 -13.18 23.86 -6.97
CA TYR A 58 -13.46 23.88 -8.41
C TYR A 58 -12.71 22.74 -9.13
N ALA A 59 -11.45 22.46 -8.79
CA ALA A 59 -10.69 21.33 -9.31
C ALA A 59 -11.38 20.00 -8.99
N ARG A 60 -11.78 19.80 -7.72
CA ARG A 60 -12.52 18.62 -7.27
C ARG A 60 -13.82 18.43 -8.06
N HIS A 61 -14.61 19.48 -8.24
CA HIS A 61 -15.86 19.40 -8.99
C HIS A 61 -15.65 19.01 -10.47
N LYS A 62 -14.58 19.51 -11.10
CA LYS A 62 -14.30 19.24 -12.52
C LYS A 62 -13.60 17.89 -12.78
N THR A 63 -12.85 17.37 -11.82
CA THR A 63 -11.97 16.20 -12.03
C THR A 63 -12.29 15.00 -11.14
N GLY A 64 -13.07 15.19 -10.06
CA GLY A 64 -13.29 14.18 -9.03
C GLY A 64 -12.10 13.92 -8.11
N ILE A 65 -11.02 14.71 -8.23
CA ILE A 65 -9.79 14.60 -7.43
C ILE A 65 -9.78 15.73 -6.39
N GLU A 66 -9.75 15.37 -5.10
CA GLU A 66 -9.60 16.34 -4.03
C GLU A 66 -8.15 16.44 -3.57
N ILE A 67 -7.53 17.60 -3.81
CA ILE A 67 -6.21 17.94 -3.28
C ILE A 67 -6.34 19.19 -2.43
N HIS A 68 -6.03 19.09 -1.15
CA HIS A 68 -6.01 20.26 -0.28
C HIS A 68 -4.90 21.24 -0.72
N PRO A 69 -5.14 22.56 -0.71
CA PRO A 69 -4.13 23.55 -1.13
C PRO A 69 -2.84 23.52 -0.30
N GLY A 70 -2.93 23.12 0.97
CA GLY A 70 -1.78 22.98 1.88
C GLY A 70 -0.85 21.80 1.58
N ALA A 71 -1.31 20.81 0.80
CA ALA A 71 -0.50 19.63 0.49
C ALA A 71 0.76 20.04 -0.29
N LYS A 72 1.88 19.35 -0.03
CA LYS A 72 3.13 19.55 -0.76
C LYS A 72 3.29 18.41 -1.75
N ILE A 73 3.42 18.73 -3.03
CA ILE A 73 3.56 17.73 -4.09
C ILE A 73 4.86 17.96 -4.84
N GLY A 74 5.65 16.91 -5.02
CA GLY A 74 6.88 16.88 -5.81
C GLY A 74 6.63 16.95 -7.30
N LYS A 75 7.67 16.83 -8.11
CA LYS A 75 7.62 16.91 -9.58
C LYS A 75 6.98 15.66 -10.17
N CYS A 76 6.36 15.80 -11.34
CA CYS A 76 5.90 14.67 -12.15
C CYS A 76 5.00 13.69 -11.37
N LEU A 77 4.11 14.18 -10.51
CA LEU A 77 3.06 13.35 -9.95
C LEU A 77 2.12 12.91 -11.07
N PHE A 78 1.94 11.60 -11.23
CA PHE A 78 0.92 11.04 -12.13
C PHE A 78 -0.26 10.55 -11.30
N ILE A 79 -1.43 11.13 -11.53
CA ILE A 79 -2.70 10.64 -10.97
C ILE A 79 -3.45 9.97 -12.12
N ASP A 80 -3.52 8.65 -12.11
CA ASP A 80 -4.16 7.86 -13.16
C ASP A 80 -5.62 7.55 -12.82
N HIS A 81 -6.51 7.77 -13.80
CA HIS A 81 -7.98 7.80 -13.71
C HIS A 81 -8.54 8.84 -12.71
N GLY A 82 -7.96 8.94 -11.52
CA GLY A 82 -8.11 10.03 -10.55
C GLY A 82 -9.42 10.10 -9.75
N MET A 83 -10.49 9.47 -10.22
CA MET A 83 -11.78 9.56 -9.53
C MET A 83 -11.71 9.11 -8.07
N GLY A 84 -12.19 9.94 -7.14
CA GLY A 84 -12.21 9.60 -5.71
C GLY A 84 -10.85 9.64 -5.02
N VAL A 85 -9.82 10.22 -5.64
CA VAL A 85 -8.54 10.49 -4.96
C VAL A 85 -8.72 11.63 -3.95
N VAL A 86 -8.23 11.42 -2.73
CA VAL A 86 -8.29 12.40 -1.63
C VAL A 86 -6.91 12.58 -1.02
N ILE A 87 -6.36 13.80 -1.11
CA ILE A 87 -5.06 14.19 -0.57
C ILE A 87 -5.25 15.31 0.45
N GLY A 88 -5.01 15.00 1.72
CA GLY A 88 -5.28 15.92 2.82
C GLY A 88 -4.25 17.03 3.02
N GLU A 89 -4.56 17.95 3.93
CA GLU A 89 -3.85 19.24 4.09
C GLU A 89 -2.35 19.12 4.32
N THR A 90 -1.94 18.24 5.22
CA THR A 90 -0.54 18.14 5.63
C THR A 90 0.18 17.00 4.91
N ALA A 91 -0.42 16.48 3.82
CA ALA A 91 0.19 15.44 3.02
C ALA A 91 1.40 15.98 2.28
N GLU A 92 2.44 15.17 2.20
CA GLU A 92 3.63 15.45 1.40
C GLU A 92 3.82 14.29 0.43
N ILE A 93 4.06 14.58 -0.85
CA ILE A 93 4.30 13.57 -1.88
C ILE A 93 5.61 13.93 -2.59
N GLY A 94 6.53 12.98 -2.71
CA GLY A 94 7.80 13.13 -3.40
C GLY A 94 7.67 13.19 -4.91
N ASP A 95 8.83 13.16 -5.59
CA ASP A 95 8.91 13.25 -7.03
C ASP A 95 8.54 11.90 -7.70
N TYR A 96 7.99 11.95 -8.91
CA TYR A 96 7.72 10.79 -9.79
C TYR A 96 6.83 9.70 -9.18
N CYS A 97 5.95 10.07 -8.25
CA CYS A 97 4.94 9.15 -7.74
C CYS A 97 3.83 8.90 -8.78
N THR A 98 3.21 7.73 -8.68
CA THR A 98 2.00 7.35 -9.43
C THR A 98 0.90 6.96 -8.45
N ILE A 99 -0.28 7.57 -8.58
CA ILE A 99 -1.44 7.37 -7.71
C ILE A 99 -2.65 7.00 -8.57
N TYR A 100 -3.25 5.85 -8.32
CA TYR A 100 -4.48 5.42 -8.98
C TYR A 100 -5.75 6.01 -8.33
N HIS A 101 -6.89 5.84 -9.00
CA HIS A 101 -8.19 6.24 -8.51
C HIS A 101 -8.54 5.66 -7.12
N GLY A 102 -9.42 6.33 -6.38
CA GLY A 102 -9.91 5.89 -5.08
C GLY A 102 -8.88 5.90 -3.94
N VAL A 103 -7.68 6.40 -4.17
CA VAL A 103 -6.63 6.48 -3.14
C VAL A 103 -6.94 7.57 -2.12
N THR A 104 -6.66 7.31 -0.84
CA THR A 104 -6.78 8.32 0.22
C THR A 104 -5.46 8.47 0.99
N LEU A 105 -4.92 9.67 1.00
CA LEU A 105 -3.86 10.12 1.90
C LEU A 105 -4.51 10.94 3.02
N GLY A 106 -5.01 10.22 4.02
CA GLY A 106 -5.94 10.72 5.03
C GLY A 106 -5.29 10.95 6.40
N GLY A 107 -5.98 11.71 7.24
CA GLY A 107 -5.59 11.89 8.63
C GLY A 107 -6.23 10.87 9.56
N THR A 108 -5.65 10.73 10.77
CA THR A 108 -6.23 9.99 11.89
C THR A 108 -6.53 10.95 13.04
N GLY A 109 -7.69 10.80 13.69
CA GLY A 109 -8.03 11.59 14.88
C GLY A 109 -8.38 13.06 14.62
N LYS A 110 -8.32 13.88 15.68
CA LYS A 110 -8.67 15.32 15.69
C LYS A 110 -7.47 16.24 15.89
N ASP A 111 -6.25 15.69 15.86
CA ASP A 111 -5.05 16.43 16.22
C ASP A 111 -4.78 17.59 15.25
N LYS A 112 -4.37 18.72 15.84
CA LYS A 112 -3.96 19.91 15.08
C LYS A 112 -2.47 19.76 14.74
N GLY A 113 -2.13 19.79 13.45
CA GLY A 113 -0.75 19.68 12.97
C GLY A 113 -0.55 18.66 11.84
N LYS A 114 0.66 18.10 11.74
CA LYS A 114 1.00 17.04 10.79
C LYS A 114 0.22 15.77 11.16
N ARG A 115 -0.67 15.36 10.25
CA ARG A 115 -1.62 14.26 10.47
C ARG A 115 -1.85 13.40 9.24
N HIS A 116 -1.35 13.82 8.08
CA HIS A 116 -1.43 13.08 6.83
C HIS A 116 -0.06 12.51 6.46
N PRO A 117 0.01 11.51 5.56
CA PRO A 117 1.26 10.82 5.24
C PRO A 117 2.32 11.72 4.60
N THR A 118 3.58 11.29 4.68
CA THR A 118 4.69 11.78 3.85
C THR A 118 5.14 10.63 2.95
N VAL A 119 4.88 10.77 1.65
CA VAL A 119 5.21 9.80 0.61
C VAL A 119 6.56 10.18 -0.02
N GLY A 120 7.48 9.22 -0.07
CA GLY A 120 8.79 9.35 -0.71
C GLY A 120 8.73 9.49 -2.22
N ASN A 121 9.86 9.30 -2.89
CA ASN A 121 10.00 9.38 -4.34
C ASN A 121 9.67 8.06 -5.03
N ASN A 122 9.21 8.12 -6.28
CA ASN A 122 8.90 6.94 -7.13
C ASN A 122 7.92 5.93 -6.50
N VAL A 123 7.07 6.37 -5.58
CA VAL A 123 6.10 5.49 -4.93
C VAL A 123 4.94 5.21 -5.89
N LEU A 124 4.56 3.94 -5.99
CA LEU A 124 3.34 3.50 -6.67
C LEU A 124 2.25 3.25 -5.63
N ILE A 125 1.11 3.94 -5.75
CA ILE A 125 -0.06 3.72 -4.91
C ILE A 125 -1.21 3.24 -5.78
N SER A 126 -1.51 1.94 -5.70
CA SER A 126 -2.52 1.26 -6.49
C SER A 126 -3.95 1.65 -6.10
N ALA A 127 -4.89 1.28 -6.98
CA ALA A 127 -6.29 1.67 -6.89
C ALA A 127 -6.91 1.38 -5.52
N GLY A 128 -7.64 2.35 -4.98
CA GLY A 128 -8.40 2.18 -3.75
C GLY A 128 -7.58 2.12 -2.45
N ALA A 129 -6.25 2.20 -2.48
CA ALA A 129 -5.43 2.14 -1.26
C ALA A 129 -5.72 3.29 -0.28
N LYS A 130 -5.61 3.02 1.03
CA LYS A 130 -5.83 3.98 2.10
C LYS A 130 -4.57 4.08 2.96
N ILE A 131 -4.00 5.27 3.06
CA ILE A 131 -2.80 5.57 3.84
C ILE A 131 -3.21 6.62 4.87
N LEU A 132 -3.33 6.21 6.14
CA LEU A 132 -3.97 7.02 7.19
C LEU A 132 -3.00 7.37 8.32
N GLY A 133 -2.80 8.67 8.56
CA GLY A 133 -1.99 9.18 9.66
C GLY A 133 -0.65 9.79 9.23
N PRO A 134 0.10 10.41 10.16
CA PRO A 134 1.35 11.11 9.88
C PRO A 134 2.55 10.16 9.75
N MET A 135 2.47 9.18 8.88
CA MET A 135 3.51 8.18 8.67
C MET A 135 4.31 8.41 7.39
N LYS A 136 5.55 7.91 7.39
CA LYS A 136 6.43 7.94 6.22
C LYS A 136 6.27 6.69 5.36
N ILE A 137 6.14 6.89 4.04
CA ILE A 137 6.26 5.86 3.03
C ILE A 137 7.60 6.06 2.31
N GLY A 138 8.47 5.06 2.36
CA GLY A 138 9.81 5.11 1.80
C GLY A 138 9.83 5.20 0.27
N ASP A 139 11.00 5.59 -0.26
CA ASP A 139 11.21 5.71 -1.70
C ASP A 139 11.06 4.35 -2.41
N ASN A 140 10.56 4.37 -3.65
CA ASN A 140 10.27 3.19 -4.47
C ASN A 140 9.34 2.17 -3.81
N ALA A 141 8.61 2.53 -2.75
CA ALA A 141 7.61 1.67 -2.16
C ALA A 141 6.44 1.45 -3.12
N LYS A 142 5.76 0.31 -2.97
CA LYS A 142 4.53 -0.02 -3.70
C LYS A 142 3.42 -0.35 -2.71
N ILE A 143 2.34 0.39 -2.79
CA ILE A 143 1.13 0.12 -1.99
C ILE A 143 0.13 -0.56 -2.91
N GLY A 144 -0.21 -1.81 -2.60
CA GLY A 144 -1.11 -2.62 -3.41
C GLY A 144 -2.56 -2.14 -3.36
N ALA A 145 -3.36 -2.62 -4.32
CA ALA A 145 -4.74 -2.20 -4.47
C ALA A 145 -5.55 -2.51 -3.20
N ASN A 146 -6.40 -1.56 -2.80
CA ASN A 146 -7.24 -1.62 -1.60
C ASN A 146 -6.47 -1.88 -0.27
N ALA A 147 -5.15 -1.77 -0.26
CA ALA A 147 -4.38 -1.94 0.97
C ALA A 147 -4.68 -0.81 1.97
N VAL A 148 -4.73 -1.14 3.26
CA VAL A 148 -4.91 -0.17 4.34
C VAL A 148 -3.62 -0.05 5.13
N VAL A 149 -2.83 0.98 4.84
CA VAL A 149 -1.53 1.22 5.47
C VAL A 149 -1.76 2.05 6.73
N LEU A 150 -1.27 1.55 7.87
CA LEU A 150 -1.41 2.15 9.20
C LEU A 150 -0.07 2.26 9.95
N ARG A 151 1.04 1.96 9.27
CA ARG A 151 2.39 1.99 9.81
C ARG A 151 3.36 2.51 8.75
N GLU A 152 4.52 2.98 9.19
CA GLU A 152 5.59 3.39 8.28
C GLU A 152 6.00 2.23 7.37
N VAL A 153 6.43 2.60 6.16
CA VAL A 153 6.85 1.66 5.13
C VAL A 153 8.27 1.99 4.74
N GLU A 154 9.15 1.00 4.86
CA GLU A 154 10.55 1.13 4.45
C GLU A 154 10.68 1.35 2.94
N PRO A 155 11.77 1.95 2.46
CA PRO A 155 12.07 2.01 1.03
C PRO A 155 12.05 0.63 0.36
N ASP A 156 11.80 0.60 -0.95
CA ASP A 156 11.83 -0.61 -1.80
C ASP A 156 10.89 -1.73 -1.29
N THR A 157 9.86 -1.39 -0.51
CA THR A 157 8.94 -2.35 0.12
C THR A 157 7.58 -2.34 -0.56
N THR A 158 6.98 -3.52 -0.73
CA THR A 158 5.59 -3.64 -1.18
C THR A 158 4.67 -3.89 0.01
N VAL A 159 3.51 -3.24 0.08
CA VAL A 159 2.51 -3.43 1.16
C VAL A 159 1.17 -3.83 0.57
N VAL A 160 0.58 -4.91 1.09
CA VAL A 160 -0.72 -5.43 0.62
C VAL A 160 -1.62 -5.84 1.78
N GLY A 161 -2.93 -5.88 1.50
CA GLY A 161 -3.94 -6.40 2.42
C GLY A 161 -4.54 -5.38 3.39
N VAL A 162 -5.47 -5.85 4.22
CA VAL A 162 -6.20 -5.07 5.22
C VAL A 162 -6.18 -5.82 6.56
N PRO A 163 -5.42 -5.35 7.58
CA PRO A 163 -4.46 -4.25 7.51
C PRO A 163 -3.25 -4.59 6.62
N GLY A 164 -2.62 -3.55 6.07
CA GLY A 164 -1.49 -3.67 5.16
C GLY A 164 -0.28 -4.32 5.83
N ARG A 165 0.28 -5.33 5.17
CA ARG A 165 1.50 -6.03 5.60
C ARG A 165 2.59 -5.85 4.56
N ALA A 166 3.80 -5.57 5.04
CA ALA A 166 4.98 -5.47 4.20
C ALA A 166 5.37 -6.86 3.67
N VAL A 167 5.51 -6.96 2.36
CA VAL A 167 6.06 -8.10 1.65
C VAL A 167 7.30 -7.62 0.89
N LYS A 168 8.45 -8.24 1.18
CA LYS A 168 9.71 -7.93 0.49
C LYS A 168 9.79 -8.76 -0.79
N ARG A 169 10.06 -8.10 -1.91
CA ARG A 169 10.49 -8.75 -3.16
C ARG A 169 12.01 -8.95 -3.05
N SER A 170 12.50 -10.14 -3.38
CA SER A 170 13.94 -10.43 -3.30
C SER A 170 14.72 -9.61 -4.33
N GLY A 171 15.53 -8.66 -3.86
CA GLY A 171 16.77 -8.23 -4.53
C GLY A 171 16.71 -7.18 -5.65
N GLU A 172 15.57 -6.90 -6.28
CA GLU A 172 15.53 -5.97 -7.41
C GLU A 172 15.00 -4.59 -7.06
N LYS A 173 15.83 -3.56 -7.27
CA LYS A 173 15.44 -2.14 -7.17
C LYS A 173 14.61 -1.75 -8.39
N ILE A 174 13.30 -1.93 -8.29
CA ILE A 174 12.35 -1.61 -9.35
C ILE A 174 11.81 -0.18 -9.18
N ARG A 175 11.77 0.59 -10.27
CA ARG A 175 11.04 1.86 -10.33
C ARG A 175 9.54 1.56 -10.42
N GLN A 176 8.92 1.35 -9.27
CA GLN A 176 7.52 0.90 -9.16
C GLN A 176 6.55 1.80 -9.94
N SER A 177 6.77 3.11 -9.93
CA SER A 177 5.92 4.08 -10.62
C SER A 177 5.98 4.02 -12.15
N PHE A 178 6.93 3.28 -12.73
CA PHE A 178 7.11 3.09 -14.18
C PHE A 178 6.77 1.67 -14.64
N GLU A 179 7.13 0.65 -13.85
CA GLU A 179 6.92 -0.75 -14.26
C GLU A 179 5.45 -1.16 -14.19
N LEU A 180 4.68 -0.58 -13.25
CA LEU A 180 3.25 -0.80 -13.09
C LEU A 180 2.81 -2.28 -12.96
N ASP A 181 3.73 -3.21 -12.68
CA ASP A 181 3.38 -4.59 -12.33
C ASP A 181 2.55 -4.56 -11.06
N GLN A 182 1.31 -5.04 -11.10
CA GLN A 182 0.38 -5.10 -9.96
C GLN A 182 -0.09 -6.53 -9.66
N ILE A 183 0.38 -7.51 -10.43
CA ILE A 183 -0.12 -8.89 -10.38
C ILE A 183 0.83 -9.77 -9.56
N HIS A 184 2.14 -9.60 -9.74
CA HIS A 184 3.13 -10.46 -9.08
C HIS A 184 3.54 -9.90 -7.72
N ILE A 185 2.62 -9.99 -6.76
CA ILE A 185 2.85 -9.56 -5.37
C ILE A 185 2.76 -10.78 -4.45
N PRO A 186 3.74 -10.99 -3.55
CA PRO A 186 3.65 -12.09 -2.59
C PRO A 186 2.41 -11.94 -1.69
N ASP A 187 1.69 -13.04 -1.48
CA ASP A 187 0.57 -13.07 -0.54
C ASP A 187 1.09 -13.28 0.90
N PRO A 188 0.93 -12.29 1.81
CA PRO A 188 1.38 -12.41 3.18
C PRO A 188 0.67 -13.54 3.94
N VAL A 189 -0.59 -13.85 3.60
CA VAL A 189 -1.36 -14.91 4.29
C VAL A 189 -0.79 -16.29 3.93
N SER A 190 -0.58 -16.55 2.65
CA SER A 190 0.08 -17.77 2.17
C SER A 190 1.48 -17.96 2.75
N GLN A 191 2.25 -16.87 2.92
CA GLN A 191 3.58 -16.94 3.55
C GLN A 191 3.49 -17.38 5.02
N GLU A 192 2.56 -16.85 5.79
CA GLU A 192 2.35 -17.26 7.18
C GLU A 192 1.86 -18.70 7.28
N PHE A 193 0.97 -19.16 6.40
CA PHE A 193 0.57 -20.57 6.33
C PHE A 193 1.75 -21.50 6.03
N CYS A 194 2.65 -21.09 5.14
CA CYS A 194 3.86 -21.86 4.82
C CYS A 194 4.77 -22.00 6.06
N LYS A 195 5.00 -20.90 6.80
CA LYS A 195 5.79 -20.93 8.04
C LYS A 195 5.15 -21.82 9.11
N MET A 196 3.84 -21.69 9.32
CA MET A 196 3.11 -22.52 10.28
C MET A 196 3.19 -24.01 9.93
N ARG A 197 3.08 -24.37 8.64
CA ARG A 197 3.23 -25.76 8.20
C ARG A 197 4.62 -26.33 8.50
N LEU A 198 5.67 -25.57 8.22
CA LEU A 198 7.05 -25.99 8.52
C LEU A 198 7.26 -26.17 10.03
N GLU A 199 6.71 -25.28 10.85
CA GLU A 199 6.80 -25.41 12.31
C GLU A 199 6.03 -26.63 12.82
N ILE A 200 4.84 -26.91 12.28
CA ILE A 200 4.08 -28.12 12.59
C ILE A 200 4.86 -29.38 12.21
N GLU A 201 5.49 -29.41 11.04
CA GLU A 201 6.31 -30.54 10.58
C GLU A 201 7.52 -30.75 11.51
N LYS A 202 8.18 -29.67 11.93
CA LYS A 202 9.30 -29.72 12.88
C LYS A 202 8.87 -30.23 14.25
N LEU A 203 7.78 -29.69 14.80
CA LEU A 203 7.24 -30.12 16.10
C LEU A 203 6.82 -31.59 16.07
N LYS A 204 6.20 -32.07 14.98
CA LYS A 204 5.86 -33.49 14.80
C LYS A 204 7.10 -34.38 14.82
N ALA A 205 8.19 -33.97 14.16
CA ALA A 205 9.44 -34.71 14.14
C ALA A 205 10.12 -34.76 15.53
N GLU A 206 10.10 -33.65 16.27
CA GLU A 206 10.60 -33.62 17.66
C GLU A 206 9.75 -34.53 18.56
N LEU A 207 8.42 -34.49 18.42
CA LEU A 207 7.52 -35.30 19.23
C LEU A 207 7.71 -36.79 18.98
N SER A 208 7.90 -37.23 17.73
CA SER A 208 8.22 -38.62 17.42
C SER A 208 9.56 -39.07 18.03
N ALA A 209 10.57 -38.20 18.03
CA ALA A 209 11.87 -38.51 18.65
C ALA A 209 11.75 -38.64 20.18
N TYR A 210 10.94 -37.78 20.82
CA TYR A 210 10.64 -37.91 22.24
C TYR A 210 9.85 -39.19 22.55
N GLU A 211 8.84 -39.54 21.75
CA GLU A 211 8.07 -40.78 21.91
C GLU A 211 8.97 -42.02 21.83
N GLU A 212 9.91 -42.05 20.88
CA GLU A 212 10.90 -43.13 20.74
C GLU A 212 11.83 -43.21 21.96
N ALA A 213 12.37 -42.08 22.42
CA ALA A 213 13.24 -42.03 23.60
C ALA A 213 12.49 -42.48 24.87
N LEU A 214 11.23 -42.06 25.03
CA LEU A 214 10.38 -42.42 26.17
C LEU A 214 10.02 -43.92 26.14
N LYS A 215 9.82 -44.49 24.96
CA LYS A 215 9.64 -45.93 24.76
C LYS A 215 10.90 -46.71 25.15
N ALA A 216 12.08 -46.24 24.76
CA ALA A 216 13.36 -46.84 25.14
C ALA A 216 13.58 -46.80 26.67
N ILE A 217 13.30 -45.66 27.31
CA ILE A 217 13.41 -45.50 28.77
C ILE A 217 12.43 -46.42 29.50
N LYS A 218 11.16 -46.48 29.08
CA LYS A 218 10.16 -47.38 29.68
C LYS A 218 10.56 -48.86 29.57
N SER A 219 11.12 -49.24 28.41
CA SER A 219 11.66 -50.59 28.22
C SER A 219 12.82 -50.89 29.17
N SER A 220 13.72 -49.93 29.42
CA SER A 220 14.83 -50.10 30.36
C SER A 220 14.40 -50.16 31.84
N LEU A 221 13.27 -49.53 32.20
CA LEU A 221 12.71 -49.52 33.55
C LEU A 221 11.74 -50.69 33.83
N GLY A 222 11.47 -51.56 32.85
CA GLY A 222 10.56 -52.70 33.00
C GLY A 222 9.09 -52.32 33.19
N ILE A 223 8.70 -51.09 32.80
CA ILE A 223 7.32 -50.60 32.94
C ILE A 223 6.54 -51.00 31.68
N GLU A 224 5.77 -52.09 31.75
CA GLU A 224 4.86 -52.49 30.68
C GLU A 224 3.79 -51.41 30.43
N THR A 225 3.74 -50.91 29.19
CA THR A 225 2.64 -50.06 28.72
C THR A 225 1.38 -50.90 28.54
N LYS A 226 0.40 -50.77 29.45
CA LYS A 226 -0.97 -51.18 29.14
C LYS A 226 -1.49 -50.30 28.00
N ASN A 227 -1.54 -50.83 26.78
CA ASN A 227 -2.18 -50.18 25.63
C ASN A 227 -3.66 -49.93 25.95
N LYS A 228 -4.07 -48.66 25.97
CA LYS A 228 -5.48 -48.24 25.89
C LYS A 228 -5.86 -48.05 24.42
N ASP A 229 -5.69 -49.07 23.60
CA ASP A 229 -6.32 -49.14 22.28
C ASP A 229 -7.57 -50.01 22.41
N ASN A 230 -8.62 -49.44 22.99
CA ASN A 230 -10.02 -49.90 22.82
C ASN A 230 -10.95 -48.93 23.54
N LYS A 231 -11.36 -47.85 22.86
CA LYS A 231 -12.63 -47.14 23.05
C LYS A 231 -12.68 -45.98 22.06
N GLU A 232 -13.05 -46.30 20.82
CA GLU A 232 -13.76 -45.40 19.88
C GLU A 232 -14.03 -46.17 18.57
N LYS A 233 -14.68 -47.32 18.71
CA LYS A 233 -15.48 -47.96 17.65
C LYS A 233 -16.82 -48.33 18.27
N GLU A 234 -17.61 -47.32 18.61
CA GLU A 234 -19.05 -47.46 18.91
C GLU A 234 -19.62 -46.04 18.86
N GLY A 235 -20.26 -45.70 17.73
CA GLY A 235 -20.73 -44.34 17.50
C GLY A 235 -21.25 -44.00 16.10
N GLU A 236 -21.32 -44.94 15.15
CA GLU A 236 -22.37 -44.89 14.13
C GLU A 236 -23.52 -45.77 14.63
N THR A 237 -24.63 -45.18 15.07
CA THR A 237 -26.02 -45.46 14.61
C THR A 237 -27.01 -44.57 15.39
N GLN A 238 -27.98 -43.98 14.66
CA GLN A 238 -29.27 -43.40 15.11
C GLN A 238 -29.32 -41.94 15.61
N LYS A 239 -29.49 -40.98 14.70
CA LYS A 239 -30.78 -40.36 14.34
C LYS A 239 -30.60 -39.25 13.30
#